data_AF-A0A8S3CGX2-F1
#
_entry.id   AF-A0A8S3CGX2-F1
#
_cell.length_a   1.000
_cell.length_b   1.000
_cell.length_c   1.000
_cell.angle_alpha   90.00
_cell.angle_beta   90.00
_cell.angle_gamma   90.00
#
_symmetry.space_group_name_H-M   'P 1'
#
loop_
_entity.id
_entity.type
_entity.pdbx_description
1 polymer ?
#
loop_
_entity_poly.entity_id
_entity_poly.type
_entity_poly.pdbx_seq_one_letter_code
_entity_poly.pdbx_strand_id
1 'polypeptide(L)'
;YFAKYKKDAGVVEFDDFLKIVWEHRATENAPNEISAAFQHYDTQRLGYIDSKQLRYILTNTGEKLTDRDVDLILRELNVGSDGRVFYDNLVQMLTQPLAGRR
;
A
#
# COMPACT_ATOMS: atom_id res chain seq x y z
N TYR A 1 16.42 -9.19 4.44
CA TYR A 1 16.78 -7.92 5.10
C TYR A 1 17.39 -8.14 6.49
N PHE A 2 16.68 -8.69 7.47
CA PHE A 2 17.16 -8.84 8.85
C PHE A 2 18.32 -9.83 9.07
N ALA A 3 18.51 -10.81 8.19
CA ALA A 3 19.57 -11.81 8.32
C ALA A 3 21.00 -11.22 8.29
N LYS A 4 21.18 -10.06 7.63
CA LYS A 4 22.46 -9.34 7.55
C LYS A 4 22.83 -8.62 8.87
N TYR A 5 21.84 -8.33 9.70
CA TYR A 5 21.97 -7.50 10.90
C TYR A 5 21.60 -8.24 12.20
N LYS A 6 21.27 -9.53 12.10
CA LYS A 6 21.05 -10.39 13.27
C LYS A 6 22.39 -10.68 13.93
N LYS A 7 22.54 -10.27 15.19
CA LYS A 7 23.59 -10.76 16.09
C LYS A 7 23.12 -12.04 16.79
N ASP A 8 24.01 -12.70 17.54
CA ASP A 8 23.68 -13.90 18.30
C ASP A 8 22.46 -13.66 19.21
N ALA A 9 21.54 -14.63 19.26
CA ALA A 9 20.19 -14.57 19.84
C ALA A 9 19.08 -13.96 18.96
N GLY A 10 19.37 -13.51 17.74
CA GLY A 10 18.34 -13.09 16.79
C GLY A 10 17.68 -11.75 17.11
N VAL A 11 18.33 -10.95 17.95
CA VAL A 11 17.93 -9.59 18.32
C VAL A 11 18.53 -8.60 17.33
N VAL A 12 17.78 -7.53 17.04
CA VAL A 12 18.22 -6.41 16.19
C VAL A 12 18.22 -5.15 17.07
N GLU A 13 19.36 -4.48 17.15
CA GLU A 13 19.48 -3.21 17.86
C GLU A 13 18.73 -2.10 17.10
N PHE A 14 18.26 -1.08 17.82
CA PHE A 14 17.45 -0.02 17.22
C PHE A 14 18.19 0.71 16.09
N ASP A 15 19.49 0.98 16.24
CA ASP A 15 20.30 1.60 15.20
C ASP A 15 20.41 0.74 13.93
N ASP A 16 20.47 -0.59 14.10
CA ASP A 16 20.47 -1.51 12.97
C ASP A 16 19.08 -1.63 12.34
N PHE A 17 18.01 -1.54 13.13
CA PHE A 17 16.65 -1.40 12.62
C PHE A 17 16.49 -0.14 11.76
N LEU A 18 17.01 1.01 12.20
CA LEU A 18 16.96 2.25 11.41
C LEU A 18 17.70 2.12 10.08
N LYS A 19 18.87 1.48 10.07
CA LYS A 19 19.61 1.20 8.82
C LYS A 19 18.82 0.28 7.90
N ILE A 20 18.21 -0.78 8.43
CA ILE A 20 17.36 -1.70 7.66
C ILE A 20 16.20 -0.95 7.03
N VAL A 21 15.48 -0.12 7.80
CA VAL A 21 14.34 0.66 7.28
C VAL A 21 14.79 1.66 6.21
N TRP A 22 15.94 2.33 6.41
CA TRP A 22 16.49 3.27 5.44
C TRP A 22 16.89 2.59 4.13
N GLU A 23 17.65 1.49 4.21
CA GLU A 23 18.06 0.70 3.04
C GLU A 23 16.86 0.10 2.32
N HIS A 24 15.89 -0.44 3.06
CA HIS A 24 14.70 -1.07 2.49
C HIS A 24 13.84 -0.05 1.73
N ARG A 25 13.54 1.10 2.36
CA ARG A 25 12.78 2.17 1.73
C ARG A 25 13.42 2.70 0.45
N ALA A 26 14.76 2.71 0.37
CA ALA A 26 15.47 3.13 -0.84
C ALA A 26 15.37 2.12 -1.99
N THR A 27 15.02 0.87 -1.69
CA THR A 27 14.87 -0.22 -2.67
C THR A 27 13.43 -0.51 -3.06
N GLU A 28 12.46 -0.09 -2.24
CA GLU A 28 11.04 -0.25 -2.53
C GLU A 28 10.61 0.71 -3.64
N ASN A 29 10.00 0.14 -4.67
CA ASN A 29 9.24 0.91 -5.65
C ASN A 29 7.74 0.73 -5.41
N ALA A 30 7.34 0.96 -4.16
CA ALA A 30 5.95 0.82 -3.72
C ALA A 30 4.94 1.50 -4.66
N PRO A 31 5.18 2.72 -5.20
CA PRO A 31 4.27 3.30 -6.19
C PRO A 31 4.04 2.41 -7.42
N ASN A 32 5.11 1.87 -8.01
CA ASN A 32 5.01 1.04 -9.20
C ASN A 32 4.44 -0.35 -8.90
N GLU A 33 4.78 -0.94 -7.76
CA GLU A 33 4.25 -2.24 -7.35
C GLU A 33 2.74 -2.17 -7.10
N ILE A 34 2.28 -1.14 -6.40
CA ILE A 34 0.85 -0.88 -6.15
C ILE A 34 0.14 -0.66 -7.49
N SER A 35 0.64 0.22 -8.36
CA SER A 35 0.05 0.44 -9.69
C SER A 35 -0.02 -0.83 -10.53
N ALA A 36 1.06 -1.62 -10.57
CA ALA A 36 1.09 -2.87 -11.34
C ALA A 36 0.07 -3.90 -10.82
N ALA A 37 -0.08 -4.00 -9.50
CA ALA A 37 -1.05 -4.89 -8.88
C ALA A 37 -2.49 -4.51 -9.29
N PHE A 38 -2.83 -3.23 -9.33
CA PHE A 38 -4.17 -2.79 -9.73
C PHE A 38 -4.40 -2.82 -11.26
N GLN A 39 -3.37 -2.57 -12.07
CA GLN A 39 -3.43 -2.73 -13.52
C GLN A 39 -3.72 -4.17 -13.95
N HIS A 40 -3.35 -5.17 -13.15
CA HIS A 40 -3.72 -6.56 -13.39
C HIS A 40 -5.25 -6.76 -13.41
N TYR A 41 -5.99 -5.98 -12.61
CA TYR A 41 -7.45 -6.05 -12.53
C TYR A 41 -8.16 -5.12 -13.52
N ASP A 42 -7.48 -4.10 -14.05
CA ASP A 42 -7.98 -3.19 -15.07
C ASP A 42 -7.61 -3.70 -16.48
N THR A 43 -8.32 -4.74 -16.94
CA THR A 43 -8.07 -5.39 -18.24
C THR A 43 -8.24 -4.44 -19.43
N GLN A 44 -9.01 -3.36 -19.24
CA GLN A 44 -9.30 -2.35 -20.27
C GLN A 44 -8.37 -1.13 -20.20
N ARG A 45 -7.49 -1.06 -19.19
CA ARG A 45 -6.57 0.06 -18.93
C ARG A 45 -7.29 1.41 -18.85
N LEU A 46 -8.42 1.43 -18.15
CA LEU A 46 -9.25 2.61 -17.94
C LEU A 46 -8.68 3.60 -16.92
N GLY A 47 -7.69 3.21 -16.11
CA GLY A 47 -7.17 4.11 -15.06
C GLY A 47 -7.75 3.85 -13.67
N TYR A 48 -8.71 2.94 -13.55
CA TYR A 48 -9.46 2.74 -12.30
C TYR A 48 -10.01 1.32 -12.17
N ILE A 49 -10.37 0.96 -10.94
CA ILE A 49 -11.18 -0.22 -10.64
C ILE A 49 -12.43 0.19 -9.86
N ASP A 50 -13.44 -0.68 -9.83
CA ASP A 50 -14.62 -0.44 -9.01
C ASP A 50 -14.32 -0.60 -7.51
N SER A 51 -14.95 0.22 -6.67
CA SER A 51 -14.87 0.16 -5.20
C SER A 51 -15.19 -1.23 -4.62
N LYS A 52 -16.12 -1.96 -5.25
CA LYS A 52 -16.43 -3.35 -4.90
C LYS A 52 -15.26 -4.29 -5.18
N GLN A 53 -14.56 -4.08 -6.30
CA GLN A 53 -13.37 -4.84 -6.67
C GLN A 53 -12.22 -4.54 -5.71
N LEU A 54 -12.01 -3.26 -5.37
CA LEU A 54 -11.00 -2.87 -4.37
C LEU A 54 -11.28 -3.55 -3.03
N ARG A 55 -12.53 -3.51 -2.55
CA ARG A 55 -12.93 -4.20 -1.32
C ARG A 55 -12.60 -5.67 -1.38
N TYR A 56 -13.03 -6.36 -2.44
CA TYR A 56 -12.75 -7.78 -2.61
C TYR A 56 -11.24 -8.08 -2.56
N ILE A 57 -10.42 -7.28 -3.23
CA ILE A 57 -8.96 -7.47 -3.23
C ILE A 57 -8.40 -7.31 -1.81
N LEU A 58 -8.74 -6.22 -1.11
CA LEU A 58 -8.18 -5.88 0.20
C LEU A 58 -8.67 -6.80 1.34
N THR A 59 -9.87 -7.38 1.21
CA THR A 59 -10.39 -8.31 2.23
C THR A 59 -9.98 -9.76 1.99
N ASN A 60 -9.47 -10.12 0.80
CA ASN A 60 -9.16 -11.50 0.42
C ASN A 60 -7.70 -11.78 0.10
N THR A 61 -6.84 -10.76 0.01
CA THR A 61 -5.44 -10.90 -0.41
C THR A 61 -4.49 -10.48 0.70
N GLY A 62 -3.39 -11.22 0.89
CA GLY A 62 -2.34 -10.87 1.85
C GLY A 62 -2.85 -10.73 3.29
N GLU A 63 -2.44 -9.64 3.96
CA GLU A 63 -3.00 -9.23 5.25
C GLU A 63 -4.37 -8.59 5.03
N LYS A 64 -5.41 -9.31 5.45
CA LYS A 64 -6.79 -8.96 5.16
C LYS A 64 -7.22 -7.76 5.99
N LEU A 65 -7.68 -6.72 5.31
CA LEU A 65 -8.33 -5.59 5.96
C LEU A 65 -9.77 -5.92 6.34
N THR A 66 -10.29 -5.25 7.37
CA THR A 66 -11.71 -5.34 7.71
C THR A 66 -12.54 -4.47 6.77
N ASP A 67 -13.84 -4.76 6.66
CA ASP A 67 -14.74 -3.91 5.87
C ASP A 67 -14.71 -2.44 6.30
N ARG A 68 -14.52 -2.20 7.60
CA ARG A 68 -14.39 -0.88 8.19
C ARG A 68 -13.11 -0.17 7.73
N ASP A 69 -11.99 -0.87 7.65
CA ASP A 69 -10.73 -0.29 7.16
C ASP A 69 -10.85 0.10 5.68
N VAL A 70 -11.53 -0.75 4.89
CA VAL A 70 -11.81 -0.44 3.49
C VAL A 70 -12.74 0.78 3.35
N ASP A 71 -13.75 0.91 4.21
CA ASP A 71 -14.63 2.10 4.23
C ASP A 71 -13.84 3.39 4.50
N LEU A 72 -12.87 3.34 5.41
CA LEU A 72 -11.99 4.47 5.70
C LEU A 72 -11.13 4.83 4.48
N ILE A 73 -10.58 3.84 3.79
CA ILE A 73 -9.79 4.04 2.57
C ILE A 73 -10.65 4.67 1.47
N LEU A 74 -11.84 4.13 1.21
CA LEU A 74 -12.75 4.65 0.17
C LEU A 74 -13.16 6.10 0.45
N ARG A 75 -13.38 6.42 1.74
CA ARG A 75 -13.68 7.78 2.18
C ARG A 75 -12.49 8.72 1.96
N GLU A 76 -11.29 8.31 2.34
CA GLU A 76 -10.06 9.10 2.16
C GLU A 76 -9.80 9.41 0.68
N LEU A 77 -10.07 8.45 -0.20
CA LEU A 77 -9.95 8.60 -1.65
C LEU A 77 -11.07 9.44 -2.29
N ASN A 78 -12.02 9.94 -1.49
CA ASN A 78 -13.19 10.69 -1.96
C ASN A 78 -13.95 9.96 -3.08
N VAL A 79 -14.14 8.64 -2.94
CA VAL A 79 -14.85 7.84 -3.94
C VAL A 79 -16.31 8.26 -3.98
N GLY A 80 -16.75 8.75 -5.13
CA GLY A 80 -18.09 9.24 -5.35
C GLY A 80 -19.12 8.14 -5.64
N SER A 81 -20.30 8.55 -6.07
CA SER A 81 -21.41 7.66 -6.42
C SER A 81 -21.15 6.81 -7.67
N ASP A 82 -20.17 7.17 -8.50
CA ASP A 82 -19.73 6.36 -9.64
C ASP A 82 -18.89 5.15 -9.20
N GLY A 83 -18.44 5.13 -7.95
CA GLY A 83 -17.74 4.00 -7.33
C GLY A 83 -16.36 3.74 -7.92
N ARG A 84 -15.79 4.69 -8.67
CA ARG A 84 -14.50 4.51 -9.35
C ARG A 84 -13.34 4.83 -8.42
N VAL A 85 -12.37 3.94 -8.37
CA VAL A 85 -11.12 4.13 -7.62
C VAL A 85 -9.96 4.22 -8.60
N PHE A 86 -9.43 5.43 -8.77
CA PHE A 86 -8.21 5.65 -9.54
C PHE A 86 -7.00 5.16 -8.75
N TYR A 87 -6.24 4.23 -9.31
CA TYR A 87 -5.09 3.65 -8.62
C TYR A 87 -3.97 4.67 -8.37
N ASP A 88 -3.85 5.72 -9.19
CA ASP A 88 -2.90 6.83 -8.94
C ASP A 88 -3.22 7.56 -7.62
N ASN A 89 -4.51 7.79 -7.32
CA ASN A 89 -4.92 8.40 -6.05
C ASN A 89 -4.61 7.47 -4.87
N LEU A 90 -4.81 6.16 -5.05
CA LEU A 90 -4.48 5.16 -4.04
C LEU A 90 -2.97 5.10 -3.78
N VAL A 91 -2.15 5.11 -4.84
CA VAL A 91 -0.70 5.19 -4.74
C VAL A 91 -0.27 6.45 -4.00
N GLN A 92 -0.82 7.60 -4.38
CA GLN A 92 -0.51 8.86 -3.72
C GLN A 92 -0.89 8.83 -2.24
N MET A 93 -2.08 8.33 -1.92
CA MET A 93 -2.53 8.16 -0.53
C MET A 93 -1.57 7.26 0.26
N LEU A 94 -1.17 6.11 -0.29
CA LEU A 94 -0.35 5.13 0.43
C LEU A 94 1.14 5.51 0.54
N THR A 95 1.65 6.27 -0.42
CA THR A 95 3.09 6.57 -0.52
C THR A 95 3.43 7.99 -0.06
N GLN A 96 2.43 8.84 0.18
CA GLN A 96 2.66 10.17 0.74
C GLN A 96 3.31 10.09 2.13
N PRO A 97 4.38 10.85 2.37
CA PRO A 97 4.95 10.98 3.71
C PRO A 97 3.90 11.52 4.69
N LEU A 98 3.81 10.91 5.88
CA LEU A 98 2.89 11.33 6.94
C LEU A 98 3.04 12.82 7.32
N ALA A 99 4.19 13.44 7.06
CA ALA A 99 4.43 14.87 7.27
C ALA A 99 3.60 15.80 6.36
N GLY A 100 3.00 15.27 5.28
CA GLY A 100 2.24 16.04 4.29
C GLY A 100 0.71 15.96 4.42
N ARG A 101 0.17 15.12 5.32
CA ARG A 101 -1.28 15.03 5.55
C ARG A 101 -1.70 16.12 6.56
N ARG A 102 -2.09 17.28 6.06
CA ARG A 102 -2.72 18.36 6.82
C ARG A 102 -4.19 18.48 6.45
#